data_AF-Q52PI8-F1
#
_entry.id   AF-Q52PI8-F1
#
_cell.length_a   1.000
_cell.length_b   1.000
_cell.length_c   1.000
_cell.angle_alpha   90.00
_cell.angle_beta   90.00
_cell.angle_gamma   90.00
#
_symmetry.space_group_name_H-M   'P 1'
#
loop_
_entity.id
_entity.type
_entity.pdbx_description
1 polymer ?
#
loop_
_entity_poly.entity_id
_entity_poly.type
_entity_poly.pdbx_seq_one_letter_code
_entity_poly.pdbx_strand_id
1 'polypeptide(L)'
;FARNQAISRLEGLSNLYQIYAESFREWEADPTNPALREEMRIQFNDMNSALTTAIPLLAVQNYQVPLLSVYVQAANLHLSVLRDVSVFGQRWGFDAATINSRYNDLTRLIGNYTDHAVRWYNTGLERVWGPD
;
A
#
# COMPACT_ATOMS: atom_id res chain seq x y z
N PHE A 1 7.75 12.42 -18.28
CA PHE A 1 6.65 12.82 -17.36
C PHE A 1 6.29 11.69 -16.40
N ALA A 2 5.74 10.56 -16.85
CA ALA A 2 5.30 9.44 -15.99
C ALA A 2 6.38 8.91 -15.01
N ARG A 3 7.64 8.78 -15.47
CA ARG A 3 8.76 8.34 -14.61
C ARG A 3 9.02 9.29 -13.43
N ASN A 4 9.08 10.60 -13.66
CA ASN A 4 9.35 11.58 -12.59
C ASN A 4 8.17 11.67 -11.61
N GLN A 5 6.94 11.53 -12.11
CA GLN A 5 5.75 11.48 -11.27
C GLN A 5 5.76 10.24 -10.38
N ALA A 6 6.11 9.07 -10.91
CA ALA A 6 6.25 7.84 -10.13
C ALA A 6 7.30 7.98 -9.01
N ILE A 7 8.49 8.53 -9.33
CA ILE A 7 9.56 8.75 -8.34
C ILE A 7 9.10 9.69 -7.21
N SER A 8 8.54 10.85 -7.55
CA SER A 8 8.07 11.81 -6.54
C SER A 8 6.99 11.21 -5.63
N ARG A 9 6.13 10.32 -6.15
CA ARG A 9 5.14 9.62 -5.32
C ARG A 9 5.78 8.60 -4.38
N LEU A 10 6.80 7.86 -4.82
CA LEU A 10 7.54 6.95 -3.95
C LEU A 10 8.25 7.68 -2.83
N GLU A 11 8.84 8.85 -3.10
CA GLU A 11 9.46 9.68 -2.06
C GLU A 11 8.42 10.10 -1.01
N GLY A 12 7.24 10.55 -1.46
CA GLY A 12 6.13 10.88 -0.56
C GLY A 12 5.66 9.68 0.27
N LEU A 13 5.49 8.51 -0.35
CA LEU A 13 5.10 7.28 0.35
C LEU A 13 6.17 6.81 1.34
N SER A 14 7.45 6.94 0.99
CA SER A 14 8.57 6.57 1.87
C SER A 14 8.58 7.43 3.13
N ASN A 15 8.42 8.75 2.96
CA ASN A 15 8.39 9.68 4.09
C ASN A 15 7.19 9.41 5.00
N LEU A 16 6.00 9.18 4.41
CA LEU A 16 4.80 8.88 5.18
C LEU A 16 4.90 7.54 5.92
N TYR A 17 5.49 6.53 5.27
CA TYR A 17 5.70 5.23 5.91
C TYR A 17 6.72 5.28 7.05
N GLN A 18 7.74 6.13 6.97
CA GLN A 18 8.68 6.33 8.09
C GLN A 18 7.97 6.89 9.32
N ILE A 19 7.06 7.85 9.12
CA ILE A 19 6.23 8.40 10.21
C ILE A 19 5.33 7.30 10.77
N TYR A 20 4.61 6.58 9.91
CA TYR A 20 3.75 5.47 10.30
C TYR A 20 4.50 4.41 11.13
N ALA A 21 5.70 4.01 10.68
CA ALA A 21 6.50 2.98 11.35
C ALA A 21 7.03 3.44 12.71
N GLU A 22 7.40 4.72 12.84
CA GLU A 22 7.80 5.31 14.12
C GLU A 22 6.62 5.39 15.09
N SER A 23 5.47 5.90 14.65
CA SER A 23 4.24 5.92 15.46
C SER A 23 3.84 4.51 15.90
N PHE A 24 3.99 3.51 15.03
CA PHE A 24 3.73 2.12 15.38
C PHE A 24 4.67 1.65 16.48
N ARG A 25 5.97 1.91 16.36
CA ARG A 25 6.97 1.54 17.36
C ARG A 25 6.68 2.17 18.73
N GLU A 26 6.35 3.45 18.75
CA GLU A 26 5.99 4.16 19.98
C GLU A 26 4.71 3.58 20.61
N TRP A 27 3.67 3.35 19.79
CA TRP A 27 2.45 2.70 20.27
C TRP A 27 2.69 1.28 20.78
N GLU A 28 3.56 0.49 20.15
CA GLU A 28 3.85 -0.86 20.62
C GLU A 28 4.52 -0.86 22.00
N ALA A 29 5.32 0.18 22.29
CA ALA A 29 5.95 0.37 23.60
C ALA A 29 4.96 0.81 24.70
N ASP A 30 3.91 1.57 24.37
CA ASP A 30 2.84 1.98 25.30
C ASP A 30 1.44 1.87 24.64
N PRO A 31 0.91 0.64 24.50
CA PRO A 31 -0.27 0.38 23.67
C PRO A 31 -1.58 0.88 24.27
N THR A 32 -1.57 1.25 25.55
CA THR A 32 -2.74 1.79 26.27
C THR A 32 -2.83 3.31 26.19
N ASN A 33 -1.76 3.99 25.78
CA ASN A 33 -1.72 5.44 25.65
C ASN A 33 -2.77 5.94 24.64
N PRO A 34 -3.76 6.75 25.06
CA PRO A 34 -4.81 7.20 24.17
C PRO A 34 -4.29 8.08 23.03
N ALA A 35 -3.22 8.87 23.26
CA ALA A 35 -2.65 9.73 22.24
C ALA A 35 -1.95 8.90 21.16
N LEU A 36 -1.14 7.89 21.53
CA LEU A 36 -0.47 7.02 20.56
C LEU A 36 -1.48 6.15 19.78
N ARG A 37 -2.55 5.73 20.42
CA ARG A 37 -3.66 5.03 19.74
C ARG A 37 -4.34 5.92 18.70
N GLU A 38 -4.58 7.19 19.03
CA GLU A 38 -5.12 8.17 18.09
C GLU A 38 -4.18 8.46 16.94
N GLU A 39 -2.90 8.65 17.23
CA GLU A 39 -1.84 8.82 16.24
C GLU A 39 -1.82 7.64 15.26
N MET A 40 -1.91 6.39 15.76
CA MET A 40 -1.98 5.21 14.89
C MET A 40 -3.20 5.21 13.96
N ARG A 41 -4.36 5.69 14.42
CA ARG A 41 -5.55 5.81 13.55
C ARG A 41 -5.33 6.87 12.47
N ILE A 42 -4.73 7.99 12.80
CA ILE A 42 -4.41 9.09 11.87
C ILE A 42 -3.41 8.59 10.81
N GLN A 43 -2.26 8.08 11.25
CA GLN A 43 -1.20 7.62 10.35
C GLN A 43 -1.65 6.46 9.46
N PHE A 44 -2.46 5.53 9.98
CA PHE A 44 -3.07 4.49 9.15
C PHE A 44 -3.95 5.09 8.04
N ASN A 45 -4.83 6.03 8.37
CA ASN A 45 -5.76 6.63 7.40
C ASN A 45 -5.01 7.42 6.33
N ASP A 46 -3.98 8.16 6.71
CA ASP A 46 -3.13 8.91 5.79
C ASP A 46 -2.37 7.97 4.87
N MET A 47 -1.75 6.92 5.41
CA MET A 47 -1.01 5.93 4.63
C MET A 47 -1.91 5.18 3.64
N ASN A 48 -3.08 4.72 4.09
CA ASN A 48 -4.08 4.04 3.26
C ASN A 48 -4.57 4.93 2.11
N SER A 49 -4.82 6.21 2.39
CA SER A 49 -5.26 7.19 1.39
C SER A 49 -4.16 7.52 0.38
N ALA A 50 -2.92 7.71 0.86
CA ALA A 50 -1.77 7.98 -0.01
C ALA A 50 -1.49 6.80 -0.96
N LEU A 51 -1.55 5.56 -0.47
CA LEU A 51 -1.35 4.37 -1.31
C LEU A 51 -2.46 4.19 -2.33
N THR A 52 -3.72 4.38 -1.91
CA THR A 52 -4.89 4.30 -2.80
C THR A 52 -4.77 5.29 -3.97
N THR A 53 -4.25 6.49 -3.72
CA THR A 53 -4.08 7.53 -4.75
C THR A 53 -2.80 7.37 -5.58
N ALA A 54 -1.72 6.83 -5.00
CA ALA A 54 -0.45 6.67 -5.68
C ALA A 54 -0.41 5.46 -6.63
N ILE A 55 -0.97 4.32 -6.24
CA ILE A 55 -0.87 3.06 -7.00
C ILE A 55 -1.41 3.19 -8.45
N PRO A 56 -2.53 3.88 -8.73
CA PRO A 56 -2.98 4.11 -10.11
C PRO A 56 -1.97 4.87 -10.98
N LEU A 57 -1.18 5.77 -10.37
CA LEU A 57 -0.12 6.52 -11.05
C LEU A 57 1.13 5.67 -11.32
N LEU A 58 1.20 4.47 -10.75
CA LEU A 58 2.23 3.46 -11.03
C LEU A 58 1.75 2.43 -12.06
N ALA A 59 0.50 2.55 -12.52
CA ALA A 59 -0.12 1.69 -13.53
C ALA A 59 -0.54 2.48 -14.78
N VAL A 60 0.15 3.59 -15.08
CA VAL A 60 -0.16 4.48 -16.21
C VAL A 60 -0.17 3.71 -17.52
N GLN A 61 -1.18 3.98 -18.33
CA GLN A 61 -1.34 3.35 -19.64
C GLN A 61 -0.08 3.51 -20.51
N ASN A 62 0.31 2.42 -21.18
CA ASN A 62 1.52 2.28 -22.00
C ASN A 62 2.84 2.21 -21.22
N TYR A 63 2.82 2.38 -19.89
CA TYR A 63 4.00 2.31 -19.03
C TYR A 63 3.87 1.26 -17.93
N GLN A 64 2.87 0.36 -17.99
CA GLN A 64 2.65 -0.64 -16.94
C GLN A 64 3.83 -1.60 -16.76
N VAL A 65 4.38 -2.13 -17.86
CA VAL A 65 5.54 -3.04 -17.80
C VAL A 65 6.78 -2.37 -17.16
N PRO A 66 7.27 -1.20 -17.62
CA PRO A 66 8.43 -0.58 -17.00
C PRO A 66 8.18 -0.04 -15.57
N LEU A 67 6.92 0.17 -15.16
CA LEU A 67 6.56 0.58 -13.80
C LEU A 67 6.23 -0.60 -12.87
N LEU A 68 6.20 -1.83 -13.40
CA LEU A 68 5.64 -3.00 -12.71
C LEU A 68 6.30 -3.28 -11.37
N SER A 69 7.63 -3.20 -11.29
CA SER A 69 8.36 -3.44 -10.03
C SER A 69 7.97 -2.44 -8.95
N VAL A 70 7.86 -1.16 -9.32
CA VAL A 70 7.48 -0.08 -8.41
C VAL A 70 6.02 -0.20 -7.97
N TYR A 71 5.13 -0.55 -8.91
CA TYR A 71 3.74 -0.88 -8.61
C TYR A 71 3.65 -1.99 -7.56
N VAL A 72 4.40 -3.08 -7.74
CA VAL A 72 4.41 -4.21 -6.81
C VAL A 72 4.92 -3.81 -5.43
N GLN A 73 5.93 -2.95 -5.32
CA GLN A 73 6.42 -2.44 -4.03
C GLN A 73 5.33 -1.64 -3.29
N ALA A 74 4.65 -0.72 -3.98
CA ALA A 74 3.56 0.06 -3.38
C ALA A 74 2.35 -0.82 -3.03
N ALA A 75 2.00 -1.78 -3.88
CA ALA A 75 0.96 -2.76 -3.62
C ALA A 75 1.27 -3.60 -2.37
N ASN A 76 2.50 -4.12 -2.26
CA ASN A 76 2.94 -4.89 -1.09
C ASN A 76 2.83 -4.07 0.21
N LEU A 77 3.24 -2.81 0.17
CA LEU A 77 3.13 -1.90 1.31
C LEU A 77 1.66 -1.67 1.70
N HIS A 78 0.77 -1.50 0.72
CA HIS A 78 -0.66 -1.33 0.97
C HIS A 78 -1.32 -2.55 1.59
N LEU A 79 -1.00 -3.75 1.09
CA LEU A 79 -1.48 -4.98 1.71
C LEU A 79 -0.95 -5.15 3.15
N SER A 80 0.29 -4.72 3.41
CA SER A 80 0.87 -4.76 4.77
C SER A 80 0.12 -3.85 5.74
N VAL A 81 -0.10 -2.59 5.39
CA VAL A 81 -0.84 -1.64 6.25
C VAL A 81 -2.30 -2.05 6.47
N LEU A 82 -2.96 -2.61 5.43
CA LEU A 82 -4.31 -3.17 5.56
C LEU A 82 -4.35 -4.42 6.47
N ARG A 83 -3.31 -5.25 6.43
CA ARG A 83 -3.15 -6.36 7.35
C ARG A 83 -2.94 -5.85 8.78
N ASP A 84 -2.16 -4.80 8.97
CA ASP A 84 -1.88 -4.25 10.30
C ASP A 84 -3.17 -3.75 10.98
N VAL A 85 -4.02 -2.98 10.28
CA VAL A 85 -5.32 -2.58 10.86
C VAL A 85 -6.26 -3.75 11.10
N SER A 86 -6.16 -4.82 10.30
CA SER A 86 -6.96 -6.04 10.50
C SER A 86 -6.56 -6.79 11.78
N VAL A 87 -5.29 -6.69 12.18
CA VAL A 87 -4.74 -7.34 13.38
C VAL A 87 -4.82 -6.45 14.62
N PHE A 88 -4.47 -5.17 14.48
CA PHE A 88 -4.27 -4.24 15.60
C PHE A 88 -5.35 -3.16 15.70
N GLY A 89 -6.22 -3.00 14.69
CA GLY A 89 -7.16 -1.88 14.60
C GLY A 89 -8.05 -1.73 15.83
N GLN A 90 -8.48 -2.83 16.46
CA GLN A 90 -9.26 -2.78 17.70
C GLN A 90 -8.45 -2.18 18.85
N ARG A 91 -7.17 -2.54 18.97
CA ARG A 91 -6.26 -1.99 19.98
C ARG A 91 -5.94 -0.52 19.71
N TRP A 92 -5.86 -0.12 18.44
CA TRP A 92 -5.77 1.30 18.07
C TRP A 92 -7.08 2.08 18.33
N GLY A 93 -8.20 1.39 18.54
CA GLY A 93 -9.50 2.00 18.83
C GLY A 93 -10.40 2.22 17.62
N PHE A 94 -10.15 1.55 16.49
CA PHE A 94 -11.14 1.44 15.43
C PHE A 94 -12.33 0.57 15.87
N ASP A 95 -13.51 0.89 15.36
CA ASP A 95 -14.70 0.07 15.52
C ASP A 95 -14.65 -1.17 14.60
N ALA A 96 -15.43 -2.19 14.95
CA ALA A 96 -15.44 -3.46 14.22
C ALA A 96 -15.90 -3.32 12.76
N ALA A 97 -16.80 -2.37 12.44
CA ALA A 97 -17.28 -2.19 11.07
C ALA A 97 -16.16 -1.63 10.19
N THR A 98 -15.40 -0.66 10.70
CA THR A 98 -14.21 -0.15 10.01
C THR A 98 -13.19 -1.25 9.77
N ILE A 99 -12.84 -2.04 10.79
CA ILE A 99 -11.86 -3.14 10.67
C ILE A 99 -12.32 -4.17 9.63
N ASN A 100 -13.59 -4.61 9.69
CA ASN A 100 -14.15 -5.55 8.72
C ASN A 100 -14.14 -4.99 7.29
N SER A 101 -14.42 -3.70 7.13
CA SER A 101 -14.31 -3.03 5.83
C SER A 101 -12.87 -3.04 5.31
N ARG A 102 -11.87 -2.75 6.17
CA ARG A 102 -10.45 -2.79 5.78
C ARG A 102 -9.98 -4.22 5.46
N TYR A 103 -10.47 -5.23 6.17
CA TYR A 103 -10.19 -6.63 5.87
C TYR A 103 -10.80 -7.08 4.52
N ASN A 104 -12.01 -6.62 4.21
CA ASN A 104 -12.60 -6.84 2.87
C ASN A 104 -11.79 -6.15 1.77
N ASP A 105 -11.23 -4.96 2.05
CA ASP A 105 -10.31 -4.30 1.12
C ASP A 105 -9.01 -5.10 0.96
N LEU A 106 -8.43 -5.63 2.04
CA LEU A 106 -7.24 -6.48 1.99
C LEU A 106 -7.46 -7.69 1.08
N THR A 107 -8.52 -8.47 1.31
CA THR A 107 -8.80 -9.69 0.55
C THR A 107 -9.06 -9.39 -0.93
N ARG A 108 -9.82 -8.34 -1.23
CA ARG A 108 -10.06 -7.89 -2.61
C ARG A 108 -8.77 -7.42 -3.30
N LEU A 109 -7.94 -6.64 -2.60
CA LEU A 109 -6.72 -6.08 -3.19
C LEU A 109 -5.62 -7.11 -3.38
N ILE A 110 -5.55 -8.17 -2.56
CA ILE A 110 -4.67 -9.33 -2.82
C ILE A 110 -4.92 -9.87 -4.23
N GLY A 111 -6.18 -10.14 -4.58
CA GLY A 111 -6.54 -10.62 -5.93
C GLY A 111 -6.19 -9.59 -7.00
N ASN A 112 -6.69 -8.37 -6.85
CA ASN A 112 -6.51 -7.32 -7.87
C ASN A 112 -5.03 -7.01 -8.16
N TYR A 113 -4.18 -6.92 -7.13
CA TYR A 113 -2.76 -6.64 -7.30
C TYR A 113 -2.00 -7.82 -7.88
N THR A 114 -2.35 -9.05 -7.49
CA THR A 114 -1.77 -10.28 -8.06
C THR A 114 -2.10 -10.37 -9.55
N ASP A 115 -3.37 -10.23 -9.92
CA ASP A 115 -3.82 -10.32 -11.31
C ASP A 115 -3.17 -9.25 -12.19
N HIS A 116 -3.05 -8.02 -11.68
CA HIS A 116 -2.36 -6.95 -12.39
C HIS A 116 -0.88 -7.27 -12.63
N ALA A 117 -0.18 -7.73 -11.59
CA ALA A 117 1.23 -8.05 -11.66
C ALA A 117 1.50 -9.17 -12.67
N VAL A 118 0.76 -10.28 -12.58
CA VAL A 118 0.88 -11.43 -13.47
C VAL A 118 0.55 -11.04 -14.91
N ARG A 119 -0.52 -10.29 -15.14
CA ARG A 119 -0.92 -9.84 -16.49
C ARG A 119 0.20 -9.08 -17.18
N TRP A 120 0.76 -8.06 -16.52
CA TRP A 120 1.77 -7.20 -17.15
C TRP A 120 3.16 -7.85 -17.19
N TYR A 121 3.46 -8.78 -16.29
CA TYR A 121 4.62 -9.66 -16.42
C TYR A 121 4.51 -10.49 -17.71
N ASN A 122 3.40 -11.21 -17.92
CA ASN A 122 3.20 -12.04 -19.11
C ASN A 122 3.23 -11.20 -20.40
N THR A 123 2.54 -10.06 -20.42
CA THR A 123 2.58 -9.14 -21.58
C THR A 123 3.99 -8.59 -21.83
N GLY A 124 4.78 -8.33 -20.79
CA GLY A 124 6.16 -7.91 -20.91
C GLY A 124 7.05 -9.01 -21.50
N LEU A 125 6.89 -10.24 -21.01
CA LEU A 125 7.61 -11.43 -21.46
C LEU A 125 7.32 -11.74 -22.94
N GLU A 126 6.05 -11.73 -23.35
CA GLU A 126 5.65 -11.94 -24.75
C GLU A 126 6.23 -10.90 -25.70
N ARG A 127 6.39 -9.64 -25.26
CA ARG A 127 6.97 -8.56 -26.09
C ARG A 127 8.47 -8.69 -26.32
N VAL A 128 9.19 -9.33 -25.41
CA VAL A 128 10.64 -9.54 -25.54
C VAL A 128 10.98 -10.93 -26.07
N TRP A 129 9.98 -11.79 -26.22
CA TRP A 129 10.12 -13.08 -26.87
C TRP A 129 10.30 -12.90 -28.39
N GLY A 130 11.40 -13.41 -28.93
CA GLY A 130 11.61 -13.58 -30.37
C GLY A 130 11.59 -15.07 -30.72
N PRO A 131 11.07 -15.49 -31.90
CA PRO A 131 11.39 -16.81 -32.42
C PRO A 131 12.87 -16.84 -32.80
N ASP A 132 13.56 -17.91 -32.39
CA ASP A 132 14.92 -18.23 -32.87
C ASP A 132 14.97 -18.33 -34.40
#